data_AF-A0A4U9W3C3-F1
#
_entry.id   AF-A0A4U9W3C3-F1
#
_cell.length_a   1.000
_cell.length_b   1.000
_cell.length_c   1.000
_cell.angle_alpha   90.00
_cell.angle_beta   90.00
_cell.angle_gamma   90.00
#
_symmetry.space_group_name_H-M   'P 1'
#
loop_
_entity.id
_entity.type
_entity.pdbx_description
1 polymer ?
#
loop_
_entity_poly.entity_id
_entity_poly.type
_entity_poly.pdbx_seq_one_letter_code
_entity_poly.pdbx_strand_id
1 'polypeptide(L)'
;MVYRADRFAHGANPLMVYAYGSYGSSMDPAFSASRLSLLDRGFVFALAHIRGGAELGQLWYEDGKLFNKQNTFNDFIDVTKTLVEQGYGDADRVFAMGGSAGGLLMGAGSQPGS
;
A
#
# COMPACT_ATOMS: atom_id res chain seq x y z
N MET A 1 6.82 -6.73 0.46
CA MET A 1 7.33 -5.73 1.42
C MET A 1 8.84 -5.81 1.48
N VAL A 2 9.51 -4.71 1.82
CA VAL A 2 10.97 -4.65 2.00
C VAL A 2 11.30 -3.72 3.16
N TYR A 3 12.31 -4.08 3.95
CA TYR A 3 12.84 -3.30 5.07
C TYR A 3 14.28 -3.70 5.37
N ARG A 4 14.99 -2.87 6.12
CA ARG A 4 16.34 -3.17 6.62
C ARG A 4 16.27 -4.01 7.88
N ALA A 5 16.83 -5.22 7.86
CA ALA A 5 16.81 -6.13 9.01
C ALA A 5 17.51 -5.54 10.24
N ASP A 6 18.61 -4.80 10.05
CA ASP A 6 19.37 -4.13 11.12
C ASP A 6 18.66 -2.91 11.71
N ARG A 7 17.54 -2.48 11.12
CA ARG A 7 16.74 -1.32 11.55
C ARG A 7 15.30 -1.69 11.91
N PHE A 8 14.96 -2.97 11.84
CA PHE A 8 13.62 -3.44 12.13
C PHE A 8 13.39 -3.50 13.65
N ALA A 9 12.29 -2.90 14.09
CA ALA A 9 11.81 -2.86 15.46
C ALA A 9 10.29 -3.11 15.42
N HIS A 10 9.90 -4.31 15.83
CA HIS A 10 8.52 -4.77 15.76
C HIS A 10 7.55 -3.78 16.43
N GLY A 11 6.58 -3.28 15.66
CA GLY A 11 5.55 -2.32 16.08
C GLY A 11 6.00 -0.87 16.17
N ALA A 12 7.25 -0.54 15.82
CA ALA A 12 7.82 0.80 16.00
C ALA A 12 8.33 1.46 14.71
N ASN A 13 8.45 0.71 13.61
CA ASN A 13 8.89 1.27 12.34
C ASN A 13 7.78 2.13 11.69
N PRO A 14 8.12 3.25 11.04
CA PRO A 14 7.19 3.93 10.16
C PRO A 14 6.89 3.06 8.94
N LEU A 15 5.62 2.97 8.56
CA LEU A 15 5.14 2.12 7.47
C LEU A 15 4.74 2.98 6.27
N MET A 16 5.32 2.70 5.10
CA MET A 16 4.91 3.30 3.83
C MET A 16 4.22 2.23 2.98
N VAL A 17 2.92 2.38 2.73
CA VAL A 17 2.13 1.49 1.86
C VAL A 17 1.88 2.17 0.52
N TYR A 18 2.34 1.53 -0.55
CA TYR A 18 2.12 1.97 -1.92
C TYR A 18 1.10 1.07 -2.64
N ALA A 19 0.15 1.66 -3.36
CA ALA A 19 -0.78 0.92 -4.19
C ALA A 19 -1.23 1.71 -5.45
N TYR A 20 -1.74 0.98 -6.44
CA TYR A 20 -2.30 1.55 -7.67
C TYR A 20 -3.74 1.10 -7.93
N GLY A 21 -3.96 -0.22 -8.05
CA GLY A 21 -5.31 -0.82 -8.09
C GLY A 21 -6.22 -0.30 -9.19
N SER A 22 -5.68 0.06 -10.36
CA SER A 22 -6.44 0.65 -11.46
C SER A 22 -5.92 0.23 -12.83
N TYR A 23 -6.81 0.29 -13.83
CA TYR A 23 -6.53 0.05 -15.25
C TYR A 23 -5.95 -1.33 -15.59
N GLY A 24 -6.07 -2.32 -14.71
CA GLY A 24 -5.44 -3.63 -14.92
C GLY A 24 -3.92 -3.55 -14.99
N SER A 25 -3.31 -2.51 -14.39
CA SER A 25 -1.85 -2.39 -14.35
C SER A 25 -1.32 -3.21 -13.17
N SER A 26 -0.43 -4.15 -13.45
CA SER A 26 0.28 -4.92 -12.42
C SER A 26 1.45 -4.12 -11.84
N MET A 27 1.65 -4.22 -10.52
CA MET A 27 2.80 -3.62 -9.84
C MET A 27 3.90 -4.65 -9.63
N ASP A 28 4.90 -4.67 -10.52
CA ASP A 28 6.06 -5.52 -10.35
C ASP A 28 7.09 -4.90 -9.39
N PRO A 29 7.83 -5.71 -8.60
CA PRO A 29 8.93 -5.22 -7.80
C PRO A 29 10.05 -4.66 -8.68
N ALA A 30 10.26 -3.35 -8.65
CA ALA A 30 11.37 -2.68 -9.34
C ALA A 30 12.33 -2.03 -8.34
N PHE A 31 13.60 -1.87 -8.71
CA PHE A 31 14.56 -1.08 -7.92
C PHE A 31 14.17 0.41 -7.92
N SER A 32 14.36 1.08 -6.79
CA SER A 32 14.12 2.53 -6.65
C SER A 32 15.09 3.12 -5.64
N ALA A 33 15.88 4.11 -6.07
CA ALA A 33 16.79 4.84 -5.19
C ALA A 33 16.02 5.62 -4.09
N SER A 34 14.85 6.16 -4.42
CA SER A 34 13.98 6.83 -3.45
C SER A 34 13.50 5.86 -2.36
N ARG A 35 13.17 4.62 -2.74
CA ARG A 35 12.82 3.59 -1.76
C ARG A 35 14.02 3.24 -0.88
N LEU A 36 15.22 3.11 -1.44
CA LEU A 36 16.43 2.84 -0.65
C LEU A 36 16.64 3.90 0.44
N SER A 37 16.47 5.19 0.09
CA SER A 37 16.57 6.29 1.07
C SER A 37 15.55 6.20 2.21
N LEU A 38 14.32 5.72 1.94
CA LEU A 38 13.32 5.46 2.99
C LEU A 38 13.76 4.31 3.90
N LEU A 39 14.26 3.22 3.32
CA LEU A 39 14.71 2.06 4.08
C LEU A 39 15.88 2.41 5.02
N ASP A 40 16.79 3.29 4.60
CA ASP A 40 17.90 3.77 5.44
C ASP A 40 17.42 4.61 6.64
N ARG A 41 16.22 5.20 6.55
CA ARG A 41 15.56 5.92 7.65
C ARG A 41 14.73 5.00 8.54
N GLY A 42 14.79 3.69 8.32
CA GLY A 42 14.07 2.68 9.11
C GLY A 42 12.62 2.50 8.69
N PHE A 43 12.20 2.98 7.51
CA PHE A 43 10.87 2.66 7.01
C PHE A 43 10.74 1.20 6.63
N VAL A 44 9.56 0.65 6.88
CA VAL A 44 9.06 -0.54 6.22
C VAL A 44 8.26 -0.09 4.99
N PHE A 45 8.58 -0.66 3.83
CA PHE A 45 7.91 -0.31 2.56
C PHE A 45 7.11 -1.50 2.03
N ALA A 46 5.81 -1.32 1.83
CA ALA A 46 4.90 -2.34 1.30
C ALA A 46 4.35 -1.91 -0.07
N LEU A 47 4.44 -2.80 -1.06
CA LEU A 47 3.65 -2.74 -2.28
C LEU A 47 2.40 -3.57 -2.04
N ALA A 48 1.22 -2.95 -2.05
CA ALA A 48 -0.06 -3.63 -1.86
C ALA A 48 -0.67 -3.93 -3.22
N HIS A 49 -0.70 -5.21 -3.60
CA HIS A 49 -1.31 -5.69 -4.85
C HIS A 49 -2.81 -5.84 -4.64
N ILE A 50 -3.56 -4.76 -4.87
CA ILE A 50 -5.00 -4.66 -4.59
C ILE A 50 -5.83 -4.83 -5.87
N ARG A 51 -7.11 -5.19 -5.72
CA ARG A 51 -8.04 -5.34 -6.86
C ARG A 51 -8.11 -4.08 -7.73
N GLY A 52 -8.36 -4.29 -9.02
CA GLY A 52 -8.30 -3.26 -10.05
C GLY A 52 -6.95 -3.18 -10.78
N GLY A 53 -5.92 -3.87 -10.24
CA GLY A 53 -4.74 -4.30 -11.01
C GLY A 53 -4.99 -5.63 -11.74
N ALA A 54 -3.96 -6.20 -12.36
CA ALA A 54 -4.05 -7.46 -13.11
C ALA A 54 -3.16 -8.58 -12.55
N GLU A 55 -2.70 -8.46 -11.31
CA GLU A 55 -1.78 -9.40 -10.67
C GLU A 55 -2.34 -10.83 -10.61
N LEU A 56 -3.67 -10.97 -10.48
CA LEU A 56 -4.38 -12.26 -10.49
C LEU A 56 -5.30 -12.42 -11.72
N GLY A 57 -5.03 -11.68 -12.80
CA GLY A 57 -5.75 -11.76 -14.07
C GLY A 57 -7.05 -10.94 -14.13
N GLN A 58 -7.90 -11.25 -15.12
CA GLN A 58 -9.04 -10.40 -15.52
C GLN A 58 -10.07 -10.20 -14.39
N LEU A 59 -10.40 -11.25 -13.65
CA LEU A 59 -11.38 -11.16 -12.55
C LEU A 59 -10.92 -10.19 -11.45
N TRP A 60 -9.62 -10.21 -11.15
CA TRP A 60 -9.02 -9.30 -10.17
C TRP A 60 -9.15 -7.82 -10.57
N TYR A 61 -9.04 -7.55 -11.88
CA TYR A 61 -9.27 -6.21 -12.43
C TYR A 61 -10.74 -5.81 -12.37
N GLU A 62 -11.65 -6.70 -12.79
CA GLU A 62 -13.09 -6.43 -12.84
C GLU A 62 -13.69 -6.21 -11.45
N ASP A 63 -13.21 -6.94 -10.45
CA ASP A 63 -13.63 -6.81 -9.06
C ASP A 63 -13.08 -5.57 -8.36
N GLY A 64 -12.28 -4.73 -9.03
CA GLY A 64 -11.77 -3.47 -8.48
C GLY A 64 -12.02 -2.24 -9.34
N LYS A 65 -12.93 -2.31 -10.32
CA LYS A 65 -13.26 -1.18 -11.21
C LYS A 65 -14.73 -0.80 -11.16
N LEU A 66 -15.04 0.42 -11.60
CA LEU A 66 -16.42 0.94 -11.73
C LEU A 66 -17.23 0.76 -10.43
N PHE A 67 -18.35 0.03 -10.49
CA PHE A 67 -19.24 -0.22 -9.35
C PHE A 67 -18.56 -1.04 -8.23
N ASN A 68 -17.49 -1.77 -8.55
CA ASN A 68 -16.73 -2.55 -7.59
C ASN A 68 -15.54 -1.78 -7.00
N LYS A 69 -15.39 -0.47 -7.25
CA LYS A 69 -14.21 0.28 -6.81
C LYS A 69 -14.02 0.30 -5.28
N GLN A 70 -15.10 0.10 -4.51
CA GLN A 70 -15.04 -0.06 -3.06
C GLN A 70 -14.11 -1.19 -2.62
N ASN A 71 -14.03 -2.27 -3.41
CA ASN A 71 -13.15 -3.39 -3.13
C ASN A 71 -11.67 -2.99 -3.14
N THR A 72 -11.25 -2.12 -4.07
CA THR A 72 -9.89 -1.60 -4.11
C THR A 72 -9.54 -0.82 -2.84
N PHE A 73 -10.47 -0.01 -2.33
CA PHE A 73 -10.28 0.74 -1.09
C PHE A 73 -10.21 -0.19 0.13
N ASN A 74 -11.10 -1.17 0.20
CA ASN A 74 -11.11 -2.15 1.28
C ASN A 74 -9.81 -2.96 1.30
N ASP A 75 -9.34 -3.44 0.15
CA ASP A 75 -8.07 -4.17 0.04
C ASP A 75 -6.89 -3.34 0.57
N PHE A 76 -6.87 -2.04 0.25
CA PHE A 76 -5.82 -1.14 0.72
C PHE A 76 -5.84 -0.99 2.25
N ILE A 77 -7.03 -0.78 2.81
CA ILE A 77 -7.23 -0.65 4.26
C ILE A 77 -6.85 -1.97 4.96
N ASP A 78 -7.32 -3.10 4.45
CA ASP A 78 -7.10 -4.42 5.03
C ASP A 78 -5.62 -4.79 5.03
N VAL A 79 -4.91 -4.56 3.93
CA VAL A 79 -3.45 -4.76 3.86
C VAL A 79 -2.74 -3.86 4.87
N THR A 80 -3.14 -2.58 4.96
CA THR A 80 -2.50 -1.62 5.86
C THR A 80 -2.71 -2.02 7.33
N LYS A 81 -3.94 -2.34 7.73
CA LYS A 81 -4.28 -2.80 9.08
C LYS A 81 -3.53 -4.08 9.44
N THR A 82 -3.54 -5.05 8.53
CA THR A 82 -2.86 -6.34 8.72
C THR A 82 -1.37 -6.14 8.99
N LEU A 83 -0.71 -5.24 8.26
CA LEU A 83 0.72 -4.95 8.46
C LEU A 83 1.01 -4.30 9.82
N VAL A 84 0.14 -3.40 10.28
CA VAL A 84 0.26 -2.79 11.61
C VAL A 84 0.02 -3.82 12.71
N GLU A 85 -1.03 -4.65 12.59
CA GLU A 85 -1.36 -5.72 13.53
C GLU A 85 -0.23 -6.76 13.64
N GLN A 86 0.45 -7.06 12.54
CA GLN A 86 1.61 -7.94 12.50
C GLN A 86 2.91 -7.28 12.97
N GLY A 87 2.87 -6.02 13.43
CA GLY A 87 4.03 -5.31 13.96
C GLY A 87 5.03 -4.86 12.91
N TYR A 88 4.64 -4.76 11.64
CA TYR A 88 5.49 -4.18 10.60
C TYR A 88 5.41 -2.65 10.53
N GLY A 89 4.44 -2.06 11.22
CA GLY A 89 4.25 -0.62 11.29
C GLY A 89 3.78 -0.17 12.66
N ASP A 90 4.19 1.03 13.05
CA ASP A 90 3.58 1.80 14.12
C ASP A 90 2.28 2.44 13.60
N ALA A 91 1.17 2.23 14.33
CA ALA A 91 -0.17 2.71 13.97
C ALA A 91 -0.23 4.25 13.80
N ASP A 92 0.60 4.98 14.55
CA ASP A 92 0.65 6.44 14.49
C ASP A 92 1.58 6.96 13.38
N ARG A 93 2.27 6.05 12.68
CA ARG A 93 3.31 6.37 11.68
C ARG A 93 3.09 5.60 10.37
N VAL A 94 1.83 5.53 9.95
CA VAL A 94 1.43 4.93 8.67
C VAL A 94 1.29 6.02 7.60
N PHE A 95 1.94 5.79 6.46
CA PHE A 95 1.94 6.67 5.31
C PHE A 95 1.47 5.91 4.08
N ALA A 96 0.73 6.61 3.22
CA ALA A 96 0.08 6.03 2.07
C ALA A 96 0.53 6.77 0.81
N MET A 97 0.91 6.02 -0.24
CA MET A 97 1.33 6.57 -1.53
C MET A 97 0.60 5.87 -2.68
N GLY A 98 0.18 6.63 -3.70
CA GLY A 98 -0.36 6.06 -4.93
C GLY A 98 0.00 6.94 -6.12
N GLY A 99 0.36 6.32 -7.24
CA GLY A 99 0.61 7.03 -8.49
C GLY A 99 -0.69 7.27 -9.27
N SER A 100 -0.84 8.43 -9.93
CA SER A 100 -1.97 8.74 -10.84
C SER A 100 -3.35 8.38 -10.25
N ALA A 101 -4.04 7.35 -10.76
CA ALA A 101 -5.33 6.89 -10.20
C ALA A 101 -5.23 6.36 -8.76
N GLY A 102 -4.07 5.86 -8.32
CA GLY A 102 -3.80 5.54 -6.92
C GLY A 102 -3.73 6.79 -6.03
N GLY A 103 -3.48 7.99 -6.57
CA GLY A 103 -3.57 9.23 -5.82
C GLY A 103 -5.01 9.59 -5.44
N LEU A 104 -5.97 9.27 -6.32
CA LEU A 104 -7.41 9.36 -6.01
C LEU A 104 -7.79 8.41 -4.86
N LEU A 105 -7.14 7.23 -4.79
CA LEU A 105 -7.36 6.27 -3.72
C LEU A 105 -7.06 6.89 -2.35
N MET A 106 -5.95 7.63 -2.25
CA MET A 106 -5.54 8.30 -1.01
C MET A 106 -6.43 9.50 -0.65
N GLY A 107 -6.98 10.20 -1.64
CA GLY A 107 -7.90 11.32 -1.42
C GLY A 107 -9.29 10.91 -0.93
N ALA A 108 -9.79 9.75 -1.34
CA ALA A 108 -11.08 9.22 -0.87
C ALA A 108 -10.97 8.48 0.49
N GLY A 109 -9.76 8.04 0.88
CA GLY A 109 -9.47 7.47 2.20
C GLY A 109 -9.30 8.52 3.32
N SER A 110 -9.12 9.80 2.97
CA SER A 110 -9.06 10.91 3.93
C SER A 110 -10.46 11.46 4.24
N GLN A 111 -11.27 10.72 5.00
CA GLN A 111 -12.35 11.32 5.77
C GLN A 111 -11.77 11.81 7.11
N PRO A 112 -11.94 13.09 7.47
CA PRO A 112 -11.56 13.56 8.80
C PRO A 112 -12.61 13.08 9.81
N GLY A 113 -12.28 12.08 10.62
CA GLY A 113 -12.89 11.87 11.94
C GLY A 113 -11.86 12.32 12.98
N SER A 114 -12.06 13.42 13.70
CA SER A 114 -12.96 13.60 14.86
C SER A 114 -12.56 12.72 16.03
#